data_AF-A0A9D8RB69-F1
#
_entry.id   AF-A0A9D8RB69-F1
#
_cell.length_a   1.000
_cell.length_b   1.000
_cell.length_c   1.000
_cell.angle_alpha   90.00
_cell.angle_beta   90.00
_cell.angle_gamma   90.00
#
_symmetry.space_group_name_H-M   'P 1'
#
loop_
_entity.id
_entity.type
_entity.pdbx_description
1 polymer ?
#
loop_
_entity_poly.entity_id
_entity_poly.type
_entity_poly.pdbx_seq_one_letter_code
_entity_poly.pdbx_strand_id
1 'polypeptide(L)'
;MRRISIFLLIAAVSMTMSAQQKAKKGELAASNNTWEATWATAIEFTGQGDMPASSLSNRSIRQIIHVSKGGSQLQLKLSNVHSKEPVDIKSVFIADAKDSSDIDAKSAKYLTFKGKRNVTIEPGKDLTSDVISFKLKPLQLLSITICYGESTPVNASSHRGSRTTSYIIKGVATPKTKFINAEKVDHWYNIASLDVLRSSAEEANAIVVLGNSITDGRGSTTNKQNRWTDALAEVLGGETAVLNLGIGGNSVLWGGLSEPAVKRFDRDILGQNGVKTLIIFQGVNDIGGSRGNSEEVAKKLTEAYKSFIEQGHAKGWKVIGATITPFKGNSYYSIFHEAARQVVNEWIRTSGAFDAVIDFDELARDPQDPTKLKAEYSDDWLHLNPAGYAAMGKLAAEVYKR
;
A
#
# COMPACT_ATOMS: atom_id res chain seq x y z
N MET A 1 -62.51 43.90 41.32
CA MET A 1 -61.06 44.15 41.15
C MET A 1 -60.32 42.81 41.10
N ARG A 2 -59.16 42.71 40.45
CA ARG A 2 -58.45 41.44 40.11
C ARG A 2 -57.56 40.89 41.24
N ARG A 3 -57.14 39.61 41.07
CA ARG A 3 -56.09 38.77 41.79
C ARG A 3 -56.73 37.67 42.68
N ILE A 4 -56.21 36.46 42.91
CA ILE A 4 -54.96 35.70 42.56
C ILE A 4 -55.28 34.18 42.76
N SER A 5 -54.60 33.14 42.23
CA SER A 5 -53.91 32.88 40.95
C SER A 5 -53.58 31.38 40.77
N ILE A 6 -53.76 30.86 39.54
CA ILE A 6 -53.05 29.75 38.83
C ILE A 6 -52.08 28.87 39.66
N PHE A 7 -52.40 27.57 39.82
CA PHE A 7 -51.48 26.52 40.31
C PHE A 7 -51.84 25.13 39.75
N LEU A 8 -51.58 24.84 38.46
CA LEU A 8 -51.77 23.47 37.90
C LEU A 8 -51.10 23.18 36.54
N LEU A 9 -50.00 23.86 36.17
CA LEU A 9 -49.39 23.70 34.82
C LEU A 9 -47.85 23.61 34.79
N ILE A 10 -47.22 22.90 35.74
CA ILE A 10 -45.76 22.70 35.78
C ILE A 10 -45.33 21.22 35.73
N ALA A 11 -46.20 20.27 36.11
CA ALA A 11 -45.83 18.85 36.19
C ALA A 11 -45.76 18.10 34.84
N ALA A 12 -46.39 18.61 33.77
CA ALA A 12 -46.49 17.92 32.48
C ALA A 12 -45.37 18.26 31.47
N VAL A 13 -44.62 19.35 31.69
CA VAL A 13 -43.57 19.84 30.76
C VAL A 13 -42.19 19.22 31.07
N SER A 14 -41.97 18.77 32.31
CA SER A 14 -40.69 18.21 32.76
C SER A 14 -40.44 16.77 32.31
N MET A 15 -41.49 15.96 32.08
CA MET A 15 -41.34 14.59 31.58
C MET A 15 -41.03 14.51 30.07
N THR A 16 -41.57 15.42 29.26
CA THR A 16 -41.33 15.43 27.80
C THR A 16 -39.91 15.87 27.45
N MET A 17 -39.35 16.87 28.16
CA MET A 17 -37.95 17.28 27.95
C MET A 17 -36.96 16.16 28.32
N SER A 18 -37.15 15.43 29.43
CA SER A 18 -36.27 14.30 29.78
C SER A 18 -36.33 13.15 28.78
N ALA A 19 -37.51 12.86 28.20
CA ALA A 19 -37.64 11.87 27.14
C ALA A 19 -36.95 12.30 25.84
N GLN A 20 -37.13 13.55 25.39
CA GLN A 20 -36.43 14.09 24.22
C GLN A 20 -34.91 14.23 24.43
N GLN A 21 -34.44 14.47 25.66
CA GLN A 21 -33.01 14.57 25.96
C GLN A 21 -32.34 13.19 26.07
N LYS A 22 -33.07 12.13 26.45
CA LYS A 22 -32.62 10.74 26.27
C LYS A 22 -32.66 10.30 24.81
N ALA A 23 -33.70 10.65 24.05
CA ALA A 23 -33.79 10.35 22.62
C ALA A 23 -32.64 11.01 21.82
N LYS A 24 -32.37 12.30 22.04
CA LYS A 24 -31.23 13.02 21.41
C LYS A 24 -29.85 12.53 21.85
N LYS A 25 -29.73 11.82 22.98
CA LYS A 25 -28.49 11.11 23.36
C LYS A 25 -28.38 9.71 22.75
N GLY A 26 -29.48 9.11 22.30
CA GLY A 26 -29.49 7.82 21.59
C GLY A 26 -29.17 7.91 20.10
N GLU A 27 -29.34 9.08 19.48
CA GLU A 27 -29.13 9.30 18.02
C GLU A 27 -27.80 9.96 17.65
N LEU A 28 -26.91 10.23 18.63
CA LEU A 28 -25.63 10.91 18.41
C LEU A 28 -24.41 10.14 18.93
N ALA A 29 -24.54 8.82 19.07
CA ALA A 29 -23.44 7.91 18.80
C ALA A 29 -23.53 7.50 17.32
N ALA A 30 -23.29 8.45 16.41
CA ALA A 30 -22.92 8.09 15.05
C ALA A 30 -21.68 7.19 15.19
N SER A 31 -21.77 5.95 14.74
CA SER A 31 -20.64 5.03 14.81
C SER A 31 -19.51 5.65 13.99
N ASN A 32 -18.47 6.16 14.66
CA ASN A 32 -17.31 6.81 14.06
C ASN A 32 -16.46 5.76 13.35
N ASN A 33 -17.02 5.19 12.29
CA ASN A 33 -16.42 4.14 11.51
C ASN A 33 -15.40 4.78 10.58
N THR A 34 -14.16 4.29 10.64
CA THR A 34 -13.06 4.80 9.85
C THR A 34 -12.65 3.76 8.80
N TRP A 35 -12.34 4.22 7.59
CA TRP A 35 -11.66 3.37 6.63
C TRP A 35 -10.22 3.14 7.04
N GLU A 36 -9.77 1.91 6.89
CA GLU A 36 -8.38 1.48 7.05
C GLU A 36 -7.98 0.71 5.81
N ALA A 37 -6.91 1.12 5.13
CA ALA A 37 -6.39 0.33 4.01
C ALA A 37 -5.82 -1.00 4.56
N THR A 38 -6.20 -2.13 3.96
CA THR A 38 -5.63 -3.46 4.30
C THR A 38 -4.60 -3.94 3.27
N TRP A 39 -4.62 -3.34 2.09
CA TRP A 39 -3.66 -3.55 1.01
C TRP A 39 -3.64 -2.28 0.17
N ALA A 40 -2.46 -1.87 -0.27
CA ALA A 40 -2.28 -0.80 -1.24
C ALA A 40 -1.02 -1.06 -2.07
N THR A 41 -0.93 -0.40 -3.23
CA THR A 41 0.25 -0.40 -4.09
C THR A 41 0.52 1.01 -4.61
N ALA A 42 1.78 1.35 -4.84
CA ALA A 42 2.15 2.62 -5.42
C ALA A 42 1.81 2.63 -6.92
N ILE A 43 1.05 3.63 -7.37
CA ILE A 43 0.64 3.74 -8.78
C ILE A 43 1.76 4.36 -9.61
N GLU A 44 2.00 3.76 -10.77
CA GLU A 44 3.01 4.12 -11.75
C GLU A 44 2.38 4.32 -13.12
N PHE A 45 3.12 4.97 -14.02
CA PHE A 45 2.88 4.85 -15.46
C PHE A 45 3.46 3.52 -15.96
N THR A 46 2.84 2.90 -16.96
CA THR A 46 3.49 1.82 -17.72
C THR A 46 4.71 2.36 -18.48
N GLY A 47 5.89 1.79 -18.21
CA GLY A 47 7.08 1.97 -19.02
C GLY A 47 7.08 1.10 -20.28
N GLN A 48 8.20 1.14 -21.01
CA GLN A 48 8.39 0.32 -22.20
C GLN A 48 8.35 -1.18 -21.84
N GLY A 49 7.36 -1.90 -22.40
CA GLY A 49 7.16 -3.32 -22.13
C GLY A 49 6.36 -3.64 -20.86
N ASP A 50 5.85 -2.63 -20.13
CA ASP A 50 4.99 -2.84 -18.95
C ASP A 50 3.49 -3.00 -19.29
N MET A 51 3.10 -2.73 -20.54
CA MET A 51 1.76 -3.10 -21.05
C MET A 51 1.75 -4.58 -21.45
N PRO A 52 0.59 -5.25 -21.41
CA PRO A 52 0.48 -6.60 -21.95
C PRO A 52 0.81 -6.63 -23.45
N ALA A 53 1.17 -7.81 -23.96
CA ALA A 53 1.43 -8.02 -25.38
C ALA A 53 0.14 -7.85 -26.22
N SER A 54 -1.03 -7.97 -25.58
CA SER A 54 -2.30 -7.47 -26.09
C SER A 54 -2.78 -6.22 -25.34
N SER A 55 -3.72 -5.46 -25.91
CA SER A 55 -4.34 -4.32 -25.21
C SER A 55 -5.28 -4.78 -24.09
N LEU A 56 -5.57 -3.92 -23.11
CA LEU A 56 -6.60 -4.21 -22.09
C LEU A 56 -8.03 -4.10 -22.63
N SER A 57 -8.24 -3.41 -23.75
CA SER A 57 -9.54 -3.19 -24.38
C SER A 57 -10.28 -4.47 -24.72
N ASN A 58 -11.56 -4.54 -24.32
CA ASN A 58 -12.47 -5.67 -24.51
C ASN A 58 -11.93 -7.00 -23.93
N ARG A 59 -11.14 -6.93 -22.86
CA ARG A 59 -10.58 -8.06 -22.12
C ARG A 59 -10.97 -8.00 -20.64
N SER A 60 -10.76 -9.12 -19.96
CA SER A 60 -10.84 -9.21 -18.51
C SER A 60 -9.49 -9.60 -17.94
N ILE A 61 -9.04 -8.86 -16.94
CA ILE A 61 -7.86 -9.17 -16.13
C ILE A 61 -8.30 -9.71 -14.76
N ARG A 62 -7.64 -10.77 -14.29
CA ARG A 62 -7.73 -11.25 -12.91
C ARG A 62 -6.39 -11.04 -12.23
N GLN A 63 -6.39 -10.24 -11.18
CA GLN A 63 -5.25 -9.82 -10.39
C GLN A 63 -5.38 -10.43 -8.99
N ILE A 64 -4.27 -10.73 -8.34
CA ILE A 64 -4.27 -11.34 -7.00
C ILE A 64 -3.48 -10.43 -6.06
N ILE A 65 -4.06 -10.16 -4.89
CA ILE A 65 -3.44 -9.39 -3.82
C ILE A 65 -3.41 -10.21 -2.54
N HIS A 66 -2.43 -9.92 -1.68
CA HIS A 66 -2.33 -10.47 -0.33
C HIS A 66 -2.70 -9.35 0.65
N VAL A 67 -3.84 -9.51 1.34
CA VAL A 67 -4.32 -8.50 2.29
C VAL A 67 -3.74 -8.77 3.67
N SER A 68 -3.42 -7.72 4.42
CA SER A 68 -2.95 -7.90 5.80
C SER A 68 -4.08 -8.23 6.79
N LYS A 69 -5.10 -7.35 6.89
CA LYS A 69 -6.10 -7.32 7.97
C LYS A 69 -7.50 -7.68 7.45
N GLY A 70 -8.17 -8.59 8.14
CA GLY A 70 -9.53 -9.03 7.80
C GLY A 70 -10.59 -7.96 8.10
N GLY A 71 -11.77 -8.08 7.49
CA GLY A 71 -12.89 -7.15 7.67
C GLY A 71 -14.17 -7.63 6.99
N SER A 72 -15.32 -7.06 7.37
CA SER A 72 -16.65 -7.47 6.85
C SER A 72 -17.26 -6.53 5.81
N GLN A 73 -16.78 -5.29 5.74
CA GLN A 73 -17.22 -4.26 4.79
C GLN A 73 -15.98 -3.67 4.10
N LEU A 74 -15.99 -3.68 2.76
CA LEU A 74 -14.86 -3.29 1.93
C LEU A 74 -15.23 -2.13 0.99
N GLN A 75 -14.22 -1.38 0.56
CA GLN A 75 -14.26 -0.57 -0.67
C GLN A 75 -12.96 -0.78 -1.46
N LEU A 76 -13.04 -0.77 -2.78
CA LEU A 76 -11.87 -0.87 -3.67
C LEU A 76 -11.61 0.48 -4.32
N LYS A 77 -10.39 1.00 -4.17
CA LYS A 77 -9.90 2.15 -4.93
C LYS A 77 -9.22 1.69 -6.22
N LEU A 78 -9.75 2.17 -7.33
CA LEU A 78 -9.15 2.07 -8.66
C LEU A 78 -8.49 3.41 -9.03
N SER A 79 -7.46 3.36 -9.88
CA SER A 79 -6.74 4.55 -10.33
C SER A 79 -6.51 4.58 -11.84
N ASN A 80 -6.63 5.79 -12.39
CA ASN A 80 -6.22 6.16 -13.74
C ASN A 80 -5.32 7.42 -13.70
N VAL A 81 -4.63 7.66 -12.58
CA VAL A 81 -3.92 8.92 -12.28
C VAL A 81 -2.78 9.27 -13.25
N HIS A 82 -2.16 8.27 -13.88
CA HIS A 82 -1.04 8.46 -14.81
C HIS A 82 -1.40 8.33 -16.29
N SER A 83 -2.64 7.94 -16.61
CA SER A 83 -3.07 7.80 -18.00
C SER A 83 -3.72 9.07 -18.51
N LYS A 84 -3.49 9.35 -19.81
CA LYS A 84 -4.05 10.50 -20.54
C LYS A 84 -5.39 10.20 -21.22
N GLU A 85 -5.84 8.95 -21.16
CA GLU A 85 -7.01 8.40 -21.84
C GLU A 85 -7.94 7.75 -20.79
N PRO A 86 -9.26 7.74 -21.01
CA PRO A 86 -10.21 7.15 -20.08
C PRO A 86 -10.09 5.62 -20.03
N VAL A 87 -10.47 5.03 -18.88
CA VAL A 87 -10.60 3.58 -18.69
C VAL A 87 -12.08 3.22 -18.58
N ASP A 88 -12.64 2.58 -19.61
CA ASP A 88 -13.94 1.97 -19.54
C ASP A 88 -13.90 0.66 -18.75
N ILE A 89 -14.80 0.52 -17.79
CA ILE A 89 -15.00 -0.69 -17.00
C ILE A 89 -16.44 -1.16 -17.20
N LYS A 90 -16.62 -2.39 -17.68
CA LYS A 90 -17.94 -3.03 -17.82
C LYS A 90 -18.40 -3.67 -16.50
N SER A 91 -17.48 -4.26 -15.73
CA SER A 91 -17.73 -4.71 -14.36
C SER A 91 -16.45 -5.01 -13.59
N VAL A 92 -16.51 -4.95 -12.27
CA VAL A 92 -15.47 -5.46 -11.35
C VAL A 92 -16.09 -6.45 -10.38
N PHE A 93 -15.39 -7.53 -10.06
CA PHE A 93 -15.78 -8.41 -8.96
C PHE A 93 -14.56 -8.92 -8.18
N ILE A 94 -14.78 -9.14 -6.88
CA ILE A 94 -13.81 -9.76 -5.98
C ILE A 94 -14.25 -11.18 -5.62
N ALA A 95 -13.30 -12.06 -5.34
CA ALA A 95 -13.55 -13.43 -4.86
C ALA A 95 -12.34 -13.99 -4.10
N ASP A 96 -12.56 -14.94 -3.19
CA ASP A 96 -11.50 -15.74 -2.57
C ASP A 96 -10.63 -16.37 -3.68
N ALA A 97 -9.32 -16.08 -3.67
CA ALA A 97 -8.39 -16.67 -4.61
C ALA A 97 -8.11 -18.14 -4.26
N LYS A 98 -7.73 -18.93 -5.26
CA LYS A 98 -7.20 -20.29 -5.14
C LYS A 98 -5.86 -20.36 -5.87
N ASP A 99 -5.45 -21.56 -6.26
CA ASP A 99 -4.23 -21.76 -7.03
C ASP A 99 -4.29 -21.08 -8.40
N SER A 100 -3.23 -20.36 -8.76
CA SER A 100 -3.08 -19.70 -10.06
C SER A 100 -4.27 -18.75 -10.34
N SER A 101 -4.93 -18.87 -11.49
CA SER A 101 -6.05 -18.01 -11.89
C SER A 101 -7.42 -18.40 -11.32
N ASP A 102 -7.50 -19.48 -10.53
CA ASP A 102 -8.78 -20.00 -10.04
C ASP A 102 -9.28 -19.28 -8.77
N ILE A 103 -10.61 -19.34 -8.55
CA ILE A 103 -11.30 -18.62 -7.47
C ILE A 103 -12.39 -19.50 -6.83
N ASP A 104 -12.89 -19.13 -5.65
CA ASP A 104 -14.22 -19.60 -5.24
C ASP A 104 -15.32 -18.73 -5.84
N ALA A 105 -15.94 -19.22 -6.91
CA ALA A 105 -17.08 -18.58 -7.54
C ALA A 105 -18.28 -18.36 -6.59
N LYS A 106 -18.38 -19.08 -5.47
CA LYS A 106 -19.45 -18.87 -4.45
C LYS A 106 -19.18 -17.66 -3.55
N SER A 107 -17.91 -17.32 -3.32
CA SER A 107 -17.51 -16.12 -2.57
C SER A 107 -17.76 -14.82 -3.36
N ALA A 108 -17.86 -14.92 -4.68
CA ALA A 108 -17.72 -13.78 -5.58
C ALA A 108 -18.76 -12.68 -5.39
N LYS A 109 -18.30 -11.43 -5.34
CA LYS A 109 -19.12 -10.22 -5.19
C LYS A 109 -18.77 -9.20 -6.27
N TYR A 110 -19.77 -8.80 -7.05
CA TYR A 110 -19.65 -7.68 -7.98
C TYR A 110 -19.64 -6.35 -7.22
N LEU A 111 -18.67 -5.50 -7.54
CA LEU A 111 -18.62 -4.12 -7.04
C LEU A 111 -19.55 -3.22 -7.85
N THR A 112 -19.96 -2.12 -7.23
CA THR A 112 -20.69 -1.03 -7.90
C THR A 112 -19.99 0.31 -7.64
N PHE A 113 -20.31 1.30 -8.46
CA PHE A 113 -19.84 2.67 -8.38
C PHE A 113 -21.05 3.57 -8.56
N LYS A 114 -21.51 4.23 -7.50
CA LYS A 114 -22.78 4.98 -7.46
C LYS A 114 -23.97 4.11 -7.91
N GLY A 115 -24.01 2.86 -7.45
CA GLY A 115 -25.03 1.86 -7.76
C GLY A 115 -24.90 1.17 -9.13
N LYS A 116 -23.94 1.57 -9.98
CA LYS A 116 -23.74 0.99 -11.33
C LYS A 116 -22.57 -0.01 -11.34
N ARG A 117 -22.69 -1.10 -12.10
CA ARG A 117 -21.57 -2.04 -12.32
C ARG A 117 -20.56 -1.56 -13.37
N ASN A 118 -21.02 -0.76 -14.32
CA ASN A 118 -20.19 -0.14 -15.34
C ASN A 118 -19.86 1.32 -14.97
N VAL A 119 -18.68 1.77 -15.36
CA VAL A 119 -18.16 3.11 -15.07
C VAL A 119 -16.99 3.42 -16.01
N THR A 120 -16.72 4.69 -16.22
CA THR A 120 -15.51 5.16 -16.90
C THR A 120 -14.68 5.94 -15.89
N ILE A 121 -13.38 5.64 -15.79
CA ILE A 121 -12.43 6.43 -14.98
C ILE A 121 -11.74 7.41 -15.92
N GLU A 122 -12.00 8.70 -15.73
CA GLU A 122 -11.44 9.77 -16.55
C GLU A 122 -9.90 9.87 -16.41
N PRO A 123 -9.20 10.48 -17.39
CA PRO A 123 -7.76 10.74 -17.31
C PRO A 123 -7.36 11.45 -16.01
N GLY A 124 -6.31 10.99 -15.35
CA GLY A 124 -5.80 11.61 -14.13
C GLY A 124 -6.71 11.49 -12.91
N LYS A 125 -7.68 10.56 -12.89
CA LYS A 125 -8.63 10.38 -11.77
C LYS A 125 -8.51 9.03 -11.07
N ASP A 126 -8.91 9.03 -9.80
CA ASP A 126 -9.18 7.84 -9.01
C ASP A 126 -10.70 7.60 -8.91
N LEU A 127 -11.08 6.36 -8.63
CA LEU A 127 -12.46 5.97 -8.41
C LEU A 127 -12.56 4.94 -7.28
N THR A 128 -13.37 5.20 -6.26
CA THR A 128 -13.64 4.26 -5.16
C THR A 128 -15.00 3.59 -5.37
N SER A 129 -15.10 2.29 -5.11
CA SER A 129 -16.36 1.56 -5.17
C SER A 129 -17.34 1.97 -4.06
N ASP A 130 -18.61 1.66 -4.26
CA ASP A 130 -19.58 1.61 -3.18
C ASP A 130 -19.15 0.54 -2.14
N VAL A 131 -19.66 0.66 -0.92
CA VAL A 131 -19.38 -0.29 0.17
C VAL A 131 -19.97 -1.67 -0.13
N ILE A 132 -19.17 -2.72 0.07
CA ILE A 132 -19.62 -4.09 -0.15
C ILE A 132 -19.39 -5.00 1.05
N SER A 133 -20.36 -5.88 1.34
CA SER A 133 -20.23 -6.89 2.39
C SER A 133 -19.49 -8.13 1.87
N PHE A 134 -18.31 -8.38 2.43
CA PHE A 134 -17.45 -9.51 2.10
C PHE A 134 -16.67 -9.89 3.37
N LYS A 135 -16.65 -11.18 3.74
CA LYS A 135 -15.97 -11.66 4.96
C LYS A 135 -14.49 -11.92 4.68
N LEU A 136 -13.72 -10.85 4.53
CA LEU A 136 -12.28 -10.90 4.30
C LEU A 136 -11.57 -11.38 5.57
N LYS A 137 -10.71 -12.39 5.47
CA LYS A 137 -9.89 -12.89 6.58
C LYS A 137 -8.54 -12.13 6.61
N PRO A 138 -7.87 -12.06 7.78
CA PRO A 138 -6.47 -11.63 7.83
C PRO A 138 -5.59 -12.54 6.95
N LEU A 139 -4.53 -11.98 6.38
CA LEU A 139 -3.53 -12.69 5.55
C LEU A 139 -4.15 -13.46 4.37
N GLN A 140 -5.27 -12.97 3.84
CA GLN A 140 -6.01 -13.63 2.77
C GLN A 140 -5.50 -13.24 1.37
N LEU A 141 -5.37 -14.24 0.49
CA LEU A 141 -5.32 -13.98 -0.95
C LEU A 141 -6.71 -13.64 -1.50
N LEU A 142 -6.85 -12.43 -2.04
CA LEU A 142 -8.07 -11.96 -2.70
C LEU A 142 -7.82 -11.78 -4.19
N SER A 143 -8.73 -12.28 -5.01
CA SER A 143 -8.74 -12.01 -6.45
C SER A 143 -9.58 -10.77 -6.74
N ILE A 144 -9.09 -9.90 -7.62
CA ILE A 144 -9.81 -8.77 -8.20
C ILE A 144 -9.88 -9.00 -9.71
N THR A 145 -11.09 -9.15 -10.25
CA THR A 145 -11.30 -9.28 -11.70
C THR A 145 -11.93 -8.01 -12.24
N ILE A 146 -11.22 -7.32 -13.14
CA ILE A 146 -11.71 -6.13 -13.87
C ILE A 146 -12.03 -6.56 -15.31
N CYS A 147 -13.25 -6.28 -15.77
CA CYS A 147 -13.68 -6.48 -17.15
C CYS A 147 -13.70 -5.11 -17.84
N TYR A 148 -12.76 -4.86 -18.74
CA TYR A 148 -12.63 -3.59 -19.44
C TYR A 148 -13.61 -3.45 -20.60
N GLY A 149 -13.92 -2.21 -20.95
CA GLY A 149 -14.66 -1.86 -22.16
C GLY A 149 -13.76 -1.63 -23.36
N GLU A 150 -14.27 -0.92 -24.35
CA GLU A 150 -13.58 -0.69 -25.61
C GLU A 150 -12.47 0.36 -25.47
N SER A 151 -12.75 1.46 -24.76
CA SER A 151 -11.76 2.48 -24.43
C SER A 151 -10.91 2.05 -23.23
N THR A 152 -9.65 1.70 -23.48
CA THR A 152 -8.63 1.60 -22.43
C THR A 152 -7.38 2.33 -22.89
N PRO A 153 -6.58 2.89 -21.97
CA PRO A 153 -5.42 3.68 -22.32
C PRO A 153 -4.33 2.83 -22.97
N VAL A 154 -3.65 3.38 -23.98
CA VAL A 154 -2.44 2.78 -24.58
C VAL A 154 -1.31 2.65 -23.54
N ASN A 155 -1.28 3.55 -22.55
CA ASN A 155 -0.40 3.49 -21.39
C ASN A 155 -1.24 3.57 -20.10
N ALA A 156 -1.44 2.42 -19.46
CA ALA A 156 -2.26 2.32 -18.26
C ALA A 156 -1.58 2.91 -17.02
N SER A 157 -2.40 3.23 -16.02
CA SER A 157 -1.93 3.38 -14.63
C SER A 157 -1.75 1.98 -14.06
N SER A 158 -0.54 1.66 -13.63
CA SER A 158 -0.12 0.29 -13.31
C SER A 158 0.75 0.24 -12.07
N HIS A 159 1.22 -0.95 -11.73
CA HIS A 159 2.35 -1.17 -10.84
C HIS A 159 3.13 -2.38 -11.34
N ARG A 160 4.40 -2.18 -11.71
CA ARG A 160 5.24 -3.20 -12.37
C ARG A 160 5.91 -4.17 -11.40
N GLY A 161 5.79 -3.88 -10.11
CA GLY A 161 6.42 -4.62 -9.02
C GLY A 161 5.52 -5.65 -8.35
N SER A 162 4.40 -6.08 -8.95
CA SER A 162 3.35 -6.82 -8.25
C SER A 162 3.84 -8.07 -7.48
N ARG A 163 4.87 -8.73 -8.01
CA ARG A 163 5.34 -10.08 -7.60
C ARG A 163 4.22 -11.14 -7.63
N THR A 164 3.15 -10.87 -8.37
CA THR A 164 2.00 -11.77 -8.58
C THR A 164 1.60 -11.77 -10.04
N THR A 165 1.36 -12.95 -10.58
CA THR A 165 0.91 -13.11 -11.95
C THR A 165 -0.55 -12.67 -12.07
N SER A 166 -0.78 -11.67 -12.92
CA SER A 166 -2.09 -11.30 -13.43
C SER A 166 -2.42 -12.08 -14.70
N TYR A 167 -3.69 -12.47 -14.85
CA TYR A 167 -4.17 -13.32 -15.94
C TYR A 167 -5.15 -12.54 -16.81
N ILE A 168 -4.95 -12.51 -18.13
CA ILE A 168 -5.76 -11.71 -19.05
C ILE A 168 -6.40 -12.60 -20.14
N ILE A 169 -7.72 -12.49 -20.31
CA ILE A 169 -8.50 -13.18 -21.36
C ILE A 169 -9.37 -12.22 -22.17
N LYS A 170 -9.74 -12.62 -23.39
CA LYS A 170 -10.67 -11.87 -24.25
C LYS A 170 -12.11 -11.91 -23.69
N GLY A 171 -12.83 -10.80 -23.81
CA GLY A 171 -14.24 -10.69 -23.44
C GLY A 171 -14.48 -10.35 -21.96
N VAL A 172 -15.76 -10.33 -21.57
CA VAL A 172 -16.22 -10.00 -20.22
C VAL A 172 -16.32 -11.28 -19.38
N ALA A 173 -15.55 -11.35 -18.30
CA ALA A 173 -15.54 -12.48 -17.38
C ALA A 173 -16.70 -12.44 -16.39
N THR A 174 -17.09 -13.63 -15.94
CA THR A 174 -18.00 -13.86 -14.82
C THR A 174 -17.29 -14.67 -13.74
N PRO A 175 -17.84 -14.80 -12.51
CA PRO A 175 -17.30 -15.71 -11.50
C PRO A 175 -17.15 -17.18 -11.94
N LYS A 176 -17.90 -17.62 -12.96
CA LYS A 176 -17.80 -18.98 -13.53
C LYS A 176 -16.81 -19.07 -14.70
N THR A 177 -16.31 -17.94 -15.23
CA THR A 177 -15.38 -17.91 -16.35
C THR A 177 -14.00 -18.41 -15.92
N LYS A 178 -13.48 -19.40 -16.63
CA LYS A 178 -12.15 -19.96 -16.45
C LYS A 178 -11.13 -19.21 -17.32
N PHE A 179 -9.99 -18.88 -16.73
CA PHE A 179 -8.90 -18.14 -17.38
C PHE A 179 -7.92 -19.13 -18.07
N ILE A 180 -8.48 -19.98 -18.93
CA ILE A 180 -7.74 -20.98 -19.72
C ILE A 180 -6.97 -20.26 -20.82
N ASN A 181 -5.70 -20.63 -21.04
CA ASN A 181 -4.79 -19.99 -22.01
C ASN A 181 -4.73 -18.45 -21.86
N ALA A 182 -4.92 -17.96 -20.63
CA ALA A 182 -4.76 -16.55 -20.33
C ALA A 182 -3.32 -16.09 -20.57
N GLU A 183 -3.20 -14.89 -21.12
CA GLU A 183 -1.94 -14.14 -21.12
C GLU A 183 -1.55 -13.84 -19.67
N LYS A 184 -0.24 -13.86 -19.39
CA LYS A 184 0.31 -13.73 -18.03
C LYS A 184 1.31 -12.59 -18.00
N VAL A 185 1.15 -11.70 -17.04
CA VAL A 185 2.07 -10.58 -16.77
C VAL A 185 2.22 -10.43 -15.25
N ASP A 186 3.43 -10.14 -14.77
CA ASP A 186 3.71 -9.94 -13.34
C ASP A 186 3.58 -8.44 -12.98
N HIS A 187 2.41 -7.88 -13.34
CA HIS A 187 2.04 -6.47 -13.21
C HIS A 187 0.62 -6.36 -12.64
N TRP A 188 0.35 -5.27 -11.93
CA TRP A 188 -1.02 -4.83 -11.61
C TRP A 188 -1.42 -3.65 -12.51
N TYR A 189 -2.72 -3.54 -12.81
CA TYR A 189 -3.30 -2.45 -13.62
C TYR A 189 -4.55 -1.90 -12.93
N ASN A 190 -4.63 -0.57 -12.84
CA ASN A 190 -5.73 0.22 -12.30
C ASN A 190 -6.20 -0.09 -10.85
N ILE A 191 -5.61 -1.03 -10.10
CA ILE A 191 -5.91 -1.25 -8.68
C ILE A 191 -4.94 -0.44 -7.79
N ALA A 192 -5.46 0.24 -6.76
CA ALA A 192 -4.67 1.17 -5.93
C ALA A 192 -4.69 0.82 -4.43
N SER A 193 -5.87 0.66 -3.84
CA SER A 193 -6.03 0.18 -2.46
C SER A 193 -7.30 -0.66 -2.30
N LEU A 194 -7.28 -1.55 -1.32
CA LEU A 194 -8.46 -2.18 -0.76
C LEU A 194 -8.56 -1.74 0.70
N ASP A 195 -9.67 -1.09 1.04
CA ASP A 195 -9.91 -0.61 2.40
C ASP A 195 -11.00 -1.44 3.07
N VAL A 196 -10.87 -1.57 4.39
CA VAL A 196 -11.81 -2.24 5.29
C VAL A 196 -12.41 -1.21 6.24
N LEU A 197 -13.72 -1.27 6.47
CA LEU A 197 -14.37 -0.38 7.45
C LEU A 197 -14.11 -0.90 8.87
N ARG A 198 -13.51 -0.05 9.72
CA ARG A 198 -13.39 -0.30 11.17
C ARG A 198 -14.58 0.26 11.92
N SER A 199 -14.99 -0.40 12.98
CA SER A 199 -15.88 0.18 13.99
C SER A 199 -15.10 1.15 14.89
N SER A 200 -15.76 2.10 15.57
CA SER A 200 -15.07 3.02 16.50
C SER A 200 -14.46 2.35 17.73
N ALA A 201 -14.68 1.04 17.93
CA ALA A 201 -14.05 0.23 18.97
C ALA A 201 -12.76 -0.49 18.47
N GLU A 202 -12.53 -0.50 17.16
CA GLU A 202 -11.34 -1.06 16.53
C GLU A 202 -10.49 0.09 16.01
N GLU A 203 -9.46 0.51 16.75
CA GLU A 203 -8.58 1.56 16.27
C GLU A 203 -7.83 1.10 15.01
N ALA A 204 -7.91 1.90 13.94
CA ALA A 204 -7.10 1.70 12.75
C ALA A 204 -5.62 1.91 13.09
N ASN A 205 -4.76 0.97 12.68
CA ASN A 205 -3.38 0.86 13.12
C ASN A 205 -2.40 0.62 11.96
N ALA A 206 -2.77 0.96 10.73
CA ALA A 206 -2.02 0.60 9.53
C ALA A 206 -0.59 1.20 9.51
N ILE A 207 0.35 0.38 9.04
CA ILE A 207 1.71 0.74 8.70
C ILE A 207 1.76 1.03 7.21
N VAL A 208 2.27 2.20 6.82
CA VAL A 208 2.58 2.53 5.41
C VAL A 208 4.09 2.53 5.20
N VAL A 209 4.57 1.92 4.12
CA VAL A 209 6.00 1.78 3.85
C VAL A 209 6.38 2.52 2.57
N LEU A 210 7.11 3.62 2.71
CA LEU A 210 7.78 4.29 1.60
C LEU A 210 9.08 3.55 1.27
N GLY A 211 9.24 3.08 0.03
CA GLY A 211 10.45 2.35 -0.34
C GLY A 211 10.75 2.19 -1.83
N ASN A 212 11.81 1.41 -2.09
CA ASN A 212 12.38 1.12 -3.41
C ASN A 212 12.13 -0.35 -3.83
N SER A 213 12.93 -0.88 -4.76
CA SER A 213 12.91 -2.27 -5.25
C SER A 213 13.00 -3.32 -4.15
N ILE A 214 13.68 -3.02 -3.04
CA ILE A 214 13.84 -3.93 -1.91
C ILE A 214 12.51 -4.05 -1.14
N THR A 215 11.73 -2.98 -1.02
CA THR A 215 10.38 -3.01 -0.44
C THR A 215 9.35 -3.59 -1.40
N ASP A 216 9.38 -3.14 -2.65
CA ASP A 216 8.61 -3.67 -3.80
C ASP A 216 8.77 -5.19 -3.99
N GLY A 217 9.90 -5.75 -3.52
CA GLY A 217 10.09 -7.19 -3.39
C GLY A 217 10.87 -7.83 -4.53
N ARG A 218 11.74 -7.09 -5.21
CA ARG A 218 12.70 -7.69 -6.16
C ARG A 218 13.56 -8.72 -5.41
N GLY A 219 13.66 -9.96 -5.92
CA GLY A 219 14.34 -11.07 -5.21
C GLY A 219 13.39 -11.95 -4.39
N SER A 220 12.14 -11.52 -4.17
CA SER A 220 11.07 -12.41 -3.71
C SER A 220 10.67 -13.39 -4.83
N THR A 221 9.97 -14.47 -4.46
CA THR A 221 9.49 -15.48 -5.40
C THR A 221 8.10 -15.11 -5.90
N THR A 222 7.91 -14.95 -7.21
CA THR A 222 6.60 -14.63 -7.80
C THR A 222 5.51 -15.60 -7.30
N ASN A 223 4.35 -15.04 -6.92
CA ASN A 223 3.19 -15.73 -6.36
C ASN A 223 3.38 -16.35 -4.96
N LYS A 224 4.51 -16.16 -4.28
CA LYS A 224 4.74 -16.69 -2.92
C LYS A 224 4.48 -15.70 -1.78
N GLN A 225 4.25 -14.41 -2.08
CA GLN A 225 4.03 -13.37 -1.07
C GLN A 225 5.12 -13.36 0.02
N ASN A 226 6.39 -13.47 -0.37
CA ASN A 226 7.54 -13.55 0.53
C ASN A 226 8.43 -12.31 0.45
N ARG A 227 7.81 -11.13 0.37
CA ARG A 227 8.47 -9.82 0.55
C ARG A 227 8.56 -9.52 2.05
N TRP A 228 9.47 -8.63 2.47
CA TRP A 228 9.59 -8.35 3.91
C TRP A 228 8.33 -7.71 4.51
N THR A 229 7.52 -7.01 3.73
CA THR A 229 6.23 -6.46 4.16
C THR A 229 5.17 -7.55 4.37
N ASP A 230 5.21 -8.63 3.59
CA ASP A 230 4.33 -9.79 3.83
C ASP A 230 4.75 -10.49 5.13
N ALA A 231 6.06 -10.75 5.29
CA ALA A 231 6.61 -11.36 6.51
C ALA A 231 6.36 -10.49 7.76
N LEU A 232 6.37 -9.16 7.63
CA LEU A 232 5.94 -8.24 8.70
C LEU A 232 4.46 -8.47 9.04
N ALA A 233 3.55 -8.48 8.06
CA ALA A 233 2.13 -8.72 8.29
C ALA A 233 1.86 -10.09 8.95
N GLU A 234 2.57 -11.13 8.52
CA GLU A 234 2.52 -12.47 9.12
C GLU A 234 2.98 -12.49 10.59
N VAL A 235 4.09 -11.84 10.93
CA VAL A 235 4.60 -11.74 12.32
C VAL A 235 3.74 -10.83 13.21
N LEU A 236 2.93 -9.96 12.60
CA LEU A 236 1.85 -9.21 13.26
C LEU A 236 0.51 -9.95 13.26
N GLY A 237 0.44 -11.19 12.75
CA GLY A 237 -0.76 -12.03 12.73
C GLY A 237 -1.91 -11.50 11.84
N GLY A 238 -1.65 -10.48 11.02
CA GLY A 238 -2.69 -9.75 10.29
C GLY A 238 -3.58 -8.84 11.17
N GLU A 239 -3.21 -8.58 12.43
CA GLU A 239 -3.91 -7.63 13.32
C GLU A 239 -3.57 -6.16 12.98
N THR A 240 -2.48 -5.96 12.26
CA THR A 240 -2.00 -4.67 11.75
C THR A 240 -1.94 -4.72 10.24
N ALA A 241 -2.49 -3.70 9.57
CA ALA A 241 -2.35 -3.60 8.12
C ALA A 241 -0.95 -3.12 7.72
N VAL A 242 -0.36 -3.73 6.69
CA VAL A 242 0.95 -3.34 6.15
C VAL A 242 0.80 -2.98 4.67
N LEU A 243 1.01 -1.71 4.35
CA LEU A 243 0.85 -1.14 3.02
C LEU A 243 2.20 -0.99 2.35
N ASN A 244 2.42 -1.75 1.28
CA ASN A 244 3.66 -1.72 0.51
C ASN A 244 3.57 -0.69 -0.62
N LEU A 245 4.18 0.48 -0.40
CA LEU A 245 4.28 1.54 -1.42
C LEU A 245 5.72 1.62 -1.95
N GLY A 246 6.41 0.48 -1.99
CA GLY A 246 7.67 0.29 -2.70
C GLY A 246 7.49 0.47 -4.21
N ILE A 247 8.55 0.92 -4.88
CA ILE A 247 8.62 0.93 -6.35
C ILE A 247 10.03 0.49 -6.78
N GLY A 248 10.09 -0.46 -7.73
CA GLY A 248 11.32 -0.86 -8.41
C GLY A 248 12.17 0.31 -8.92
N GLY A 249 13.45 0.39 -8.52
CA GLY A 249 14.37 1.44 -9.00
C GLY A 249 13.95 2.89 -8.68
N ASN A 250 13.08 3.11 -7.68
CA ASN A 250 12.61 4.45 -7.31
C ASN A 250 13.58 5.16 -6.36
N SER A 251 13.87 6.41 -6.70
CA SER A 251 14.71 7.32 -5.92
C SER A 251 13.87 8.20 -5.01
N VAL A 252 14.47 8.72 -3.95
CA VAL A 252 13.84 9.72 -3.07
C VAL A 252 13.74 11.08 -3.77
N LEU A 253 14.84 11.52 -4.38
CA LEU A 253 15.07 12.92 -4.73
C LEU A 253 14.80 13.24 -6.20
N TRP A 254 15.30 12.41 -7.13
CA TRP A 254 15.19 12.64 -8.57
C TRP A 254 15.11 11.34 -9.36
N GLY A 255 14.32 11.34 -10.44
CA GLY A 255 14.24 10.23 -11.39
C GLY A 255 13.88 8.88 -10.75
N GLY A 256 14.56 7.83 -11.22
CA GLY A 256 14.16 6.44 -11.00
C GLY A 256 13.25 5.94 -12.13
N LEU A 257 12.71 4.72 -12.00
CA LEU A 257 11.80 4.14 -13.01
C LEU A 257 10.38 4.74 -12.98
N SER A 258 10.04 5.47 -11.92
CA SER A 258 8.76 6.15 -11.68
C SER A 258 9.01 7.48 -10.97
N GLU A 259 7.95 8.23 -10.63
CA GLU A 259 8.07 9.51 -9.93
C GLU A 259 8.84 9.38 -8.60
N PRO A 260 9.83 10.25 -8.30
CA PRO A 260 10.61 10.17 -7.07
C PRO A 260 9.75 10.40 -5.83
N ALA A 261 10.18 9.87 -4.67
CA ALA A 261 9.42 9.93 -3.42
C ALA A 261 8.88 11.33 -3.10
N VAL A 262 9.71 12.37 -3.23
CA VAL A 262 9.32 13.77 -2.95
C VAL A 262 8.15 14.29 -3.79
N LYS A 263 7.81 13.65 -4.93
CA LYS A 263 6.65 13.99 -5.75
C LYS A 263 5.41 13.15 -5.45
N ARG A 264 5.61 11.87 -5.07
CA ARG A 264 4.50 10.93 -4.82
C ARG A 264 4.09 10.82 -3.34
N PHE A 265 4.84 11.41 -2.42
CA PHE A 265 4.64 11.24 -0.97
C PHE A 265 3.21 11.58 -0.52
N ASP A 266 2.65 12.73 -0.92
CA ASP A 266 1.28 13.08 -0.54
C ASP A 266 0.25 12.05 -1.06
N ARG A 267 0.32 11.71 -2.35
CA ARG A 267 -0.59 10.76 -3.01
C ARG A 267 -0.49 9.34 -2.47
N ASP A 268 0.73 8.80 -2.41
CA ASP A 268 0.96 7.38 -2.12
C ASP A 268 1.04 7.10 -0.62
N ILE A 269 1.49 8.08 0.20
CA ILE A 269 1.72 7.90 1.64
C ILE A 269 0.65 8.65 2.45
N LEU A 270 0.55 9.98 2.32
CA LEU A 270 -0.36 10.79 3.15
C LEU A 270 -1.85 10.61 2.83
N GLY A 271 -2.17 10.09 1.64
CA GLY A 271 -3.50 9.76 1.16
C GLY A 271 -4.02 8.37 1.55
N GLN A 272 -3.26 7.58 2.32
CA GLN A 272 -3.69 6.24 2.76
C GLN A 272 -4.61 6.29 3.99
N ASN A 273 -5.63 5.44 3.99
CA ASN A 273 -6.65 5.39 5.03
C ASN A 273 -6.18 4.58 6.26
N GLY A 274 -6.45 5.09 7.47
CA GLY A 274 -6.23 4.38 8.73
C GLY A 274 -4.77 4.22 9.19
N VAL A 275 -3.84 4.92 8.55
CA VAL A 275 -2.41 4.88 8.91
C VAL A 275 -2.16 5.50 10.29
N LYS A 276 -1.26 4.85 11.05
CA LYS A 276 -0.68 5.34 12.31
C LYS A 276 0.84 5.32 12.33
N THR A 277 1.47 4.56 11.43
CA THR A 277 2.93 4.44 11.36
C THR A 277 3.43 4.53 9.92
N LEU A 278 4.44 5.36 9.69
CA LEU A 278 5.21 5.42 8.46
C LEU A 278 6.57 4.74 8.67
N ILE A 279 6.95 3.80 7.80
CA ILE A 279 8.32 3.30 7.69
C ILE A 279 8.97 3.91 6.44
N ILE A 280 10.11 4.54 6.59
CA ILE A 280 10.92 5.09 5.49
C ILE A 280 12.11 4.16 5.25
N PHE A 281 12.09 3.41 4.14
CA PHE A 281 13.17 2.54 3.70
C PHE A 281 13.52 2.78 2.23
N GLN A 282 14.17 3.91 1.96
CA GLN A 282 14.54 4.36 0.61
C GLN A 282 15.94 5.01 0.59
N GLY A 283 16.47 5.34 -0.59
CA GLY A 283 17.76 6.05 -0.76
C GLY A 283 18.86 5.28 -1.51
N VAL A 284 18.76 3.95 -1.64
CA VAL A 284 19.80 3.13 -2.31
C VAL A 284 20.00 3.48 -3.79
N ASN A 285 18.93 3.85 -4.49
CA ASN A 285 18.98 4.25 -5.91
C ASN A 285 19.56 5.65 -6.10
N ASP A 286 19.28 6.58 -5.17
CA ASP A 286 19.88 7.91 -5.16
C ASP A 286 21.41 7.80 -4.98
N ILE A 287 21.85 6.97 -4.03
CA ILE A 287 23.27 6.73 -3.72
C ILE A 287 23.98 6.01 -4.89
N GLY A 288 23.48 4.85 -5.32
CA GLY A 288 24.07 4.07 -6.43
C GLY A 288 23.98 4.78 -7.79
N GLY A 289 23.01 5.68 -7.96
CA GLY A 289 22.86 6.57 -9.11
C GLY A 289 23.73 7.83 -9.05
N SER A 290 24.33 8.18 -7.91
CA SER A 290 25.17 9.38 -7.78
C SER A 290 26.43 9.31 -8.65
N ARG A 291 26.94 10.45 -9.12
CA ARG A 291 28.08 10.51 -10.06
C ARG A 291 29.01 11.66 -9.69
N GLY A 292 29.98 11.39 -8.82
CA GLY A 292 30.94 12.37 -8.33
C GLY A 292 30.38 13.35 -7.27
N ASN A 293 29.13 13.14 -6.82
CA ASN A 293 28.44 14.04 -5.89
C ASN A 293 27.78 13.31 -4.69
N SER A 294 28.28 12.14 -4.31
CA SER A 294 27.64 11.25 -3.34
C SER A 294 27.42 11.88 -1.95
N GLU A 295 28.28 12.82 -1.54
CA GLU A 295 28.11 13.62 -0.31
C GLU A 295 26.89 14.57 -0.39
N GLU A 296 26.71 15.25 -1.52
CA GLU A 296 25.54 16.10 -1.78
C GLU A 296 24.25 15.27 -1.78
N VAL A 297 24.30 14.06 -2.34
CA VAL A 297 23.17 13.11 -2.32
C VAL A 297 22.84 12.70 -0.88
N ALA A 298 23.84 12.32 -0.09
CA ALA A 298 23.65 11.96 1.31
C ALA A 298 22.99 13.09 2.11
N LYS A 299 23.49 14.33 1.96
CA LYS A 299 22.88 15.52 2.59
C LYS A 299 21.41 15.68 2.18
N LYS A 300 21.12 15.72 0.87
CA LYS A 300 19.76 15.90 0.35
C LYS A 300 18.80 14.79 0.77
N LEU A 301 19.27 13.55 0.90
CA LEU A 301 18.48 12.44 1.45
C LEU A 301 18.03 12.74 2.89
N THR A 302 18.94 13.16 3.77
CA THR A 302 18.59 13.50 5.16
C THR A 302 17.64 14.70 5.26
N GLU A 303 17.76 15.69 4.35
CA GLU A 303 16.84 16.83 4.24
C GLU A 303 15.43 16.38 3.81
N ALA A 304 15.33 15.49 2.81
CA ALA A 304 14.05 14.92 2.38
C ALA A 304 13.40 14.06 3.48
N TYR A 305 14.18 13.25 4.21
CA TYR A 305 13.66 12.47 5.33
C TYR A 305 13.09 13.34 6.44
N LYS A 306 13.74 14.45 6.81
CA LYS A 306 13.18 15.43 7.76
C LYS A 306 11.81 15.94 7.30
N SER A 307 11.69 16.32 6.04
CA SER A 307 10.41 16.78 5.48
C SER A 307 9.32 15.69 5.51
N PHE A 308 9.67 14.41 5.27
CA PHE A 308 8.72 13.30 5.38
C PHE A 308 8.33 13.00 6.84
N ILE A 309 9.27 13.13 7.78
CA ILE A 309 9.02 13.01 9.22
C ILE A 309 8.03 14.09 9.67
N GLU A 310 8.31 15.36 9.37
CA GLU A 310 7.42 16.50 9.69
C GLU A 310 6.00 16.30 9.15
N GLN A 311 5.86 15.83 7.90
CA GLN A 311 4.56 15.54 7.30
C GLN A 311 3.84 14.34 7.95
N GLY A 312 4.57 13.32 8.38
CA GLY A 312 4.00 12.18 9.13
C GLY A 312 3.56 12.59 10.55
N HIS A 313 4.39 13.35 11.26
CA HIS A 313 4.07 13.92 12.57
C HIS A 313 2.88 14.88 12.49
N ALA A 314 2.73 15.66 11.41
CA ALA A 314 1.56 16.50 11.18
C ALA A 314 0.24 15.72 10.97
N LYS A 315 0.32 14.42 10.64
CA LYS A 315 -0.84 13.48 10.63
C LYS A 315 -1.02 12.75 11.97
N GLY A 316 -0.13 12.96 12.95
CA GLY A 316 -0.10 12.25 14.23
C GLY A 316 0.43 10.81 14.13
N TRP A 317 1.31 10.53 13.16
CA TRP A 317 1.88 9.20 12.94
C TRP A 317 3.24 9.02 13.63
N LYS A 318 3.56 7.78 14.05
CA LYS A 318 4.93 7.38 14.37
C LYS A 318 5.72 7.24 13.07
N VAL A 319 6.91 7.83 12.97
CA VAL A 319 7.78 7.74 11.79
C VAL A 319 9.05 6.97 12.14
N ILE A 320 9.23 5.82 11.49
CA ILE A 320 10.31 4.87 11.73
C ILE A 320 11.28 4.94 10.54
N GLY A 321 12.57 5.17 10.84
CA GLY A 321 13.63 5.16 9.84
C GLY A 321 14.21 3.76 9.69
N ALA A 322 14.51 3.33 8.46
CA ALA A 322 15.21 2.08 8.22
C ALA A 322 16.54 2.33 7.49
N THR A 323 17.63 1.81 8.06
CA THR A 323 18.98 1.98 7.50
C THR A 323 19.13 1.30 6.14
N ILE A 324 19.82 1.95 5.20
CA ILE A 324 20.10 1.44 3.86
C ILE A 324 21.08 0.27 3.95
N THR A 325 20.66 -0.91 3.47
CA THR A 325 21.45 -2.14 3.47
C THR A 325 22.75 -2.01 2.66
N PRO A 326 23.81 -2.77 2.99
CA PRO A 326 25.04 -2.79 2.20
C PRO A 326 24.80 -3.32 0.78
N PHE A 327 25.70 -2.99 -0.16
CA PHE A 327 25.57 -3.41 -1.57
C PHE A 327 26.90 -3.64 -2.32
N LYS A 328 28.01 -3.89 -1.60
CA LYS A 328 29.28 -4.28 -2.25
C LYS A 328 29.16 -5.64 -2.94
N GLY A 329 29.60 -5.67 -4.19
CA GLY A 329 29.39 -6.80 -5.12
C GLY A 329 28.40 -6.46 -6.24
N ASN A 330 27.51 -5.49 -6.01
CA ASN A 330 26.62 -4.96 -7.04
C ASN A 330 27.30 -3.84 -7.86
N SER A 331 26.81 -3.59 -9.08
CA SER A 331 27.29 -2.49 -9.94
C SER A 331 27.00 -1.10 -9.38
N TYR A 332 26.11 -0.98 -8.39
CA TYR A 332 25.91 0.24 -7.61
C TYR A 332 27.08 0.55 -6.67
N TYR A 333 28.01 -0.37 -6.41
CA TYR A 333 29.07 -0.14 -5.42
C TYR A 333 30.19 0.78 -5.93
N SER A 334 30.55 1.76 -5.09
CA SER A 334 31.85 2.43 -5.10
C SER A 334 32.20 2.83 -3.68
N ILE A 335 33.47 3.16 -3.41
CA ILE A 335 33.88 3.67 -2.08
C ILE A 335 33.16 4.98 -1.71
N PHE A 336 32.80 5.81 -2.70
CA PHE A 336 32.05 7.05 -2.48
C PHE A 336 30.56 6.77 -2.17
N HIS A 337 29.99 5.74 -2.78
CA HIS A 337 28.62 5.30 -2.52
C HIS A 337 28.51 4.66 -1.12
N GLU A 338 29.51 3.88 -0.70
CA GLU A 338 29.57 3.35 0.67
C GLU A 338 29.75 4.47 1.70
N ALA A 339 30.63 5.44 1.45
CA ALA A 339 30.78 6.59 2.34
C ALA A 339 29.46 7.37 2.49
N ALA A 340 28.75 7.63 1.39
CA ALA A 340 27.43 8.27 1.42
C ALA A 340 26.38 7.42 2.17
N ARG A 341 26.39 6.10 2.00
CA ARG A 341 25.52 5.17 2.74
C ARG A 341 25.79 5.20 4.24
N GLN A 342 27.05 5.23 4.65
CA GLN A 342 27.43 5.35 6.07
C GLN A 342 26.98 6.70 6.66
N VAL A 343 27.19 7.82 5.95
CA VAL A 343 26.70 9.14 6.39
C VAL A 343 25.18 9.15 6.59
N VAL A 344 24.42 8.57 5.65
CA VAL A 344 22.95 8.49 5.76
C VAL A 344 22.52 7.56 6.90
N ASN A 345 23.13 6.38 7.03
CA ASN A 345 22.77 5.40 8.07
C ASN A 345 23.14 5.88 9.47
N GLU A 346 24.28 6.54 9.63
CA GLU A 346 24.67 7.16 10.89
C GLU A 346 23.65 8.25 11.28
N TRP A 347 23.27 9.13 10.34
CA TRP A 347 22.21 10.11 10.59
C TRP A 347 20.87 9.46 10.98
N ILE A 348 20.46 8.36 10.31
CA ILE A 348 19.25 7.61 10.68
C ILE A 348 19.32 7.11 12.13
N ARG A 349 20.47 6.60 12.57
CA ARG A 349 20.67 6.03 13.92
C ARG A 349 20.75 7.07 15.03
N THR A 350 21.52 8.13 14.83
CA THR A 350 21.98 8.99 15.95
C THR A 350 21.41 10.41 15.95
N SER A 351 20.71 10.84 14.90
CA SER A 351 20.11 12.18 14.85
C SER A 351 18.95 12.41 15.82
N GLY A 352 18.30 11.35 16.31
CA GLY A 352 17.06 11.45 17.09
C GLY A 352 15.86 11.98 16.30
N ALA A 353 15.93 12.03 14.96
CA ALA A 353 14.86 12.56 14.11
C ALA A 353 13.68 11.59 13.92
N PHE A 354 13.92 10.29 14.01
CA PHE A 354 12.90 9.24 13.91
C PHE A 354 12.42 8.79 15.29
N ASP A 355 11.16 8.39 15.41
CA ASP A 355 10.58 7.85 16.64
C ASP A 355 11.09 6.44 16.98
N ALA A 356 11.59 5.71 15.97
CA ALA A 356 12.32 4.45 16.11
C ALA A 356 13.18 4.18 14.87
N VAL A 357 14.15 3.27 15.00
CA VAL A 357 15.05 2.86 13.92
C VAL A 357 15.00 1.34 13.72
N ILE A 358 14.89 0.92 12.46
CA ILE A 358 15.06 -0.48 12.02
C ILE A 358 16.43 -0.62 11.35
N ASP A 359 17.36 -1.30 12.01
CA ASP A 359 18.73 -1.46 11.51
C ASP A 359 18.85 -2.65 10.54
N PHE A 360 18.31 -2.50 9.33
CA PHE A 360 18.47 -3.47 8.26
C PHE A 360 19.93 -3.60 7.78
N ASP A 361 20.78 -2.59 7.96
CA ASP A 361 22.22 -2.68 7.67
C ASP A 361 22.89 -3.68 8.60
N GLU A 362 22.72 -3.53 9.92
CA GLU A 362 23.23 -4.48 10.91
C GLU A 362 22.66 -5.90 10.73
N LEU A 363 21.36 -6.01 10.45
CA LEU A 363 20.72 -7.29 10.19
C LEU A 363 21.33 -8.03 8.98
N ALA A 364 21.55 -7.31 7.88
CA ALA A 364 21.84 -7.90 6.58
C ALA A 364 23.34 -7.93 6.24
N ARG A 365 24.19 -7.16 6.92
CA ARG A 365 25.63 -7.09 6.62
C ARG A 365 26.39 -8.37 6.99
N ASP A 366 27.37 -8.72 6.16
CA ASP A 366 28.33 -9.78 6.43
C ASP A 366 29.24 -9.37 7.62
N PRO A 367 29.38 -10.19 8.68
CA PRO A 367 30.23 -9.85 9.82
C PRO A 367 31.73 -9.78 9.51
N GLN A 368 32.20 -10.38 8.40
CA GLN A 368 33.60 -10.33 7.95
C GLN A 368 33.88 -9.18 6.98
N ASP A 369 32.86 -8.72 6.25
CA ASP A 369 32.94 -7.55 5.37
C ASP A 369 31.63 -6.74 5.46
N PRO A 370 31.50 -5.83 6.46
CA PRO A 370 30.27 -5.07 6.75
C PRO A 370 29.73 -4.20 5.60
N THR A 371 30.47 -4.09 4.50
CA THR A 371 30.07 -3.38 3.27
C THR A 371 29.34 -4.28 2.28
N LYS A 372 29.25 -5.60 2.53
CA LYS A 372 28.49 -6.61 1.77
C LYS A 372 27.24 -7.08 2.51
N LEU A 373 26.27 -7.59 1.77
CA LEU A 373 25.20 -8.44 2.31
C LEU A 373 25.76 -9.82 2.68
N LYS A 374 25.16 -10.47 3.68
CA LYS A 374 25.34 -11.91 3.95
C LYS A 374 24.99 -12.70 2.68
N ALA A 375 25.87 -13.61 2.27
CA ALA A 375 25.70 -14.40 1.04
C ALA A 375 24.40 -15.24 1.03
N GLU A 376 23.93 -15.70 2.19
CA GLU A 376 22.67 -16.43 2.35
C GLU A 376 21.41 -15.55 2.15
N TYR A 377 21.53 -14.23 2.16
CA TYR A 377 20.42 -13.27 2.06
C TYR A 377 20.30 -12.60 0.70
N SER A 378 21.23 -12.77 -0.25
CA SER A 378 21.19 -12.07 -1.54
C SER A 378 21.91 -12.83 -2.66
N ASP A 379 21.31 -12.84 -3.85
CA ASP A 379 21.88 -13.45 -5.06
C ASP A 379 22.55 -12.42 -5.99
N ASP A 380 22.26 -11.11 -5.84
CA ASP A 380 22.76 -10.02 -6.70
C ASP A 380 23.50 -8.89 -5.95
N TRP A 381 23.73 -9.10 -4.65
CA TRP A 381 24.41 -8.18 -3.73
C TRP A 381 23.73 -6.81 -3.57
N LEU A 382 22.43 -6.69 -3.86
CA LEU A 382 21.64 -5.47 -3.65
C LEU A 382 20.24 -5.77 -3.12
N HIS A 383 19.55 -6.73 -3.73
CA HIS A 383 18.23 -7.16 -3.35
C HIS A 383 18.31 -8.36 -2.42
N LEU A 384 17.41 -8.45 -1.45
CA LEU A 384 17.35 -9.61 -0.58
C LEU A 384 16.52 -10.72 -1.24
N ASN A 385 16.91 -11.96 -0.95
CA ASN A 385 16.15 -13.15 -1.29
C ASN A 385 15.08 -13.42 -0.19
N PRO A 386 14.24 -14.46 -0.31
CA PRO A 386 13.18 -14.75 0.67
C PRO A 386 13.68 -14.98 2.11
N ALA A 387 14.90 -15.49 2.30
CA ALA A 387 15.47 -15.69 3.64
C ALA A 387 15.83 -14.34 4.29
N GLY A 388 16.47 -13.45 3.53
CA GLY A 388 16.74 -12.09 3.95
C GLY A 388 15.45 -11.30 4.24
N TYR A 389 14.44 -11.43 3.38
CA TYR A 389 13.14 -10.78 3.60
C TYR A 389 12.38 -11.29 4.82
N ALA A 390 12.43 -12.59 5.12
CA ALA A 390 11.86 -13.14 6.35
C ALA A 390 12.56 -12.60 7.60
N ALA A 391 13.89 -12.39 7.55
CA ALA A 391 14.64 -11.76 8.63
C ALA A 391 14.26 -10.28 8.81
N MET A 392 14.14 -9.53 7.71
CA MET A 392 13.72 -8.11 7.74
C MET A 392 12.31 -7.94 8.33
N GLY A 393 11.34 -8.75 7.90
CA GLY A 393 9.97 -8.67 8.41
C GLY A 393 9.87 -8.90 9.92
N LYS A 394 10.67 -9.84 10.46
CA LYS A 394 10.78 -10.10 11.90
C LYS A 394 11.35 -8.90 12.66
N LEU A 395 12.48 -8.35 12.23
CA LEU A 395 13.10 -7.18 12.88
C LEU A 395 12.17 -5.96 12.85
N ALA A 396 11.50 -5.72 11.71
CA ALA A 396 10.53 -4.63 11.60
C ALA A 396 9.35 -4.81 12.57
N ALA A 397 8.87 -6.04 12.78
CA ALA A 397 7.81 -6.34 13.74
C ALA A 397 8.25 -6.14 15.19
N GLU A 398 9.50 -6.51 15.53
CA GLU A 398 10.09 -6.28 16.85
C GLU A 398 10.23 -4.79 17.17
N VAL A 399 10.65 -3.96 16.20
CA VAL A 399 10.77 -2.51 16.38
C VAL A 399 9.41 -1.83 16.43
N TYR A 400 8.44 -2.27 15.61
CA TYR A 400 7.07 -1.73 15.62
C TYR A 400 6.36 -1.96 16.97
N LYS A 401 6.62 -3.11 17.61
CA LYS A 401 6.02 -3.50 18.92
C LYS A 401 6.65 -2.79 20.14
N ARG A 402 7.69 -1.96 19.96
CA ARG A 402 8.30 -1.12 21.00
C ARG A 402 7.67 0.27 21.01
#